data_AF-A0A1G1XX97-F1
#
_entry.id   AF-A0A1G1XX97-F1
#
_cell.length_a   1.000
_cell.length_b   1.000
_cell.length_c   1.000
_cell.angle_alpha   90.00
_cell.angle_beta   90.00
_cell.angle_gamma   90.00
#
_symmetry.space_group_name_H-M   'P 1'
#
loop_
_entity.id
_entity.type
_entity.pdbx_description
1 polymer ?
#
loop_
_entity_poly.entity_id
_entity_poly.type
_entity_poly.pdbx_seq_one_letter_code
_entity_poly.pdbx_strand_id
1 'polypeptide(L)'
;MKKSQFFLLILTAVLGAFLVYQPHWAYPFPFHVDEWHHLSEGMRLGNYGEYFEVLRQEWTQRFGGLEIGFHFFLFLLSFVFDLVLLYQYLPAVWMIVIVLTLFYVIYQQNNRQFFPAWLTCLFFISIKSNVNLLGLWFFTPLTFALPFIFLYFHFFNRGFVEQNKKYLSISLGIMIFLLPTHSISVLFALPALFIYALMHYRYLLKEYKFFLFFLIIPALGLVLYKLILQLSWSQTIPHLISQLMFRYGWGVLELKNSLLEIYSWLGYLLAFVGAIFIFYFRQAKKYALFLFLPATLFILVITYRLTGISFFSPYQRNLYYLVISLPLFSALGLYFVLEIVKDWLAGFNFSSEIKKSITLVAVSLILTLTGILLFSNYYILPRQIDLYQVISDDDYRLLKLFADLPPTRIMATPFMSTALYPIARQQPIGTLAFYGDRQAVEDFFSAESCVKKLQLLKKYAVGYVISPIALECNFGPFYQKYNNYVYQVE
;
A
#
# COMPACT_ATOMS: atom_id res chain seq x y z
N MET A 1 -7.90 -30.21 -3.88
CA MET A 1 -8.46 -29.56 -2.69
C MET A 1 -9.85 -30.13 -2.43
N LYS A 2 -10.21 -30.41 -1.17
CA LYS A 2 -11.56 -30.92 -0.82
C LYS A 2 -12.59 -29.78 -0.84
N LYS A 3 -13.89 -30.09 -0.98
CA LYS A 3 -14.96 -29.08 -0.94
C LYS A 3 -14.94 -28.23 0.34
N SER A 4 -14.73 -28.86 1.50
CA SER A 4 -14.63 -28.16 2.80
C SER A 4 -13.44 -27.20 2.87
N GLN A 5 -12.31 -27.57 2.29
CA GLN A 5 -11.12 -26.72 2.20
C GLN A 5 -11.35 -25.50 1.32
N PHE A 6 -12.02 -25.68 0.19
CA PHE A 6 -12.41 -24.57 -0.68
C PHE A 6 -13.36 -23.61 0.04
N PHE A 7 -14.35 -24.13 0.77
CA PHE A 7 -15.26 -23.33 1.58
C PHE A 7 -14.52 -22.51 2.65
N LEU A 8 -13.56 -23.11 3.37
CA LEU A 8 -12.73 -22.40 4.34
C LEU A 8 -11.92 -21.26 3.70
N LEU A 9 -11.38 -21.47 2.50
CA LEU A 9 -10.66 -20.42 1.78
C LEU A 9 -11.59 -19.27 1.39
N ILE A 10 -12.79 -19.57 0.87
CA ILE A 10 -13.80 -18.54 0.56
C ILE A 10 -14.17 -17.77 1.83
N LEU A 11 -14.44 -18.47 2.93
CA LEU A 11 -14.78 -17.85 4.21
C LEU A 11 -13.66 -16.91 4.68
N THR A 12 -12.39 -17.32 4.57
CA THR A 12 -11.24 -16.48 4.91
C THR A 12 -11.12 -15.26 4.00
N ALA A 13 -11.37 -15.39 2.70
CA ALA A 13 -11.36 -14.27 1.77
C ALA A 13 -12.48 -13.26 2.08
N VAL A 14 -13.70 -13.76 2.35
CA VAL A 14 -14.84 -12.93 2.75
C VAL A 14 -14.58 -12.24 4.08
N LEU A 15 -14.03 -12.95 5.07
CA LEU A 15 -13.64 -12.37 6.35
C LEU A 15 -12.59 -11.27 6.16
N GLY A 16 -11.56 -11.52 5.34
CA GLY A 16 -10.54 -10.52 5.02
C GLY A 16 -11.15 -9.27 4.38
N ALA A 17 -12.03 -9.43 3.40
CA ALA A 17 -12.75 -8.34 2.75
C ALA A 17 -13.60 -7.55 3.76
N PHE A 18 -14.33 -8.25 4.63
CA PHE A 18 -15.15 -7.64 5.68
C PHE A 18 -14.31 -6.82 6.66
N LEU A 19 -13.19 -7.37 7.13
CA LEU A 19 -12.31 -6.70 8.09
C LEU A 19 -11.72 -5.40 7.51
N VAL A 20 -11.33 -5.45 6.24
CA VAL A 20 -10.78 -4.33 5.48
C VAL A 20 -11.84 -3.28 5.13
N TYR A 21 -13.07 -3.71 4.85
CA TYR A 21 -14.18 -2.81 4.51
C TYR A 21 -14.81 -2.14 5.73
N GLN A 22 -14.70 -2.75 6.92
CA GLN A 22 -15.37 -2.27 8.14
C GLN A 22 -15.18 -0.76 8.41
N PRO A 23 -13.98 -0.15 8.25
CA PRO A 23 -13.82 1.28 8.45
C PRO A 23 -14.72 2.15 7.56
N HIS A 24 -15.09 1.65 6.38
CA HIS A 24 -15.86 2.38 5.37
C HIS A 24 -17.39 2.27 5.54
N TRP A 25 -17.92 1.52 6.51
CA TRP A 25 -19.38 1.37 6.66
C TRP A 25 -20.13 2.67 6.92
N ALA A 26 -19.52 3.57 7.69
CA ALA A 26 -20.13 4.83 8.10
C ALA A 26 -19.65 6.02 7.25
N TYR A 27 -18.77 5.79 6.28
CA TYR A 27 -18.12 6.84 5.51
C TYR A 27 -17.89 6.39 4.07
N PRO A 28 -18.66 6.92 3.10
CA PRO A 28 -18.68 6.39 1.74
C PRO A 28 -17.52 6.89 0.84
N PHE A 29 -16.64 7.73 1.37
CA PHE A 29 -15.57 8.39 0.60
C PHE A 29 -14.19 7.88 1.01
N PRO A 30 -13.13 8.13 0.21
CA PRO A 30 -11.77 7.83 0.62
C PRO A 30 -11.37 8.57 1.91
N PHE A 31 -10.70 7.87 2.82
CA PHE A 31 -10.25 8.41 4.10
C PHE A 31 -8.96 9.21 3.96
N HIS A 32 -8.05 8.79 3.08
CA HIS A 32 -6.71 9.37 3.05
C HIS A 32 -6.49 10.31 1.87
N VAL A 33 -5.75 11.39 2.07
CA VAL A 33 -5.43 12.36 0.99
C VAL A 33 -4.68 11.74 -0.19
N ASP A 34 -3.85 10.72 0.04
CA ASP A 34 -3.19 9.96 -1.03
C ASP A 34 -4.21 9.27 -1.96
N GLU A 35 -5.31 8.74 -1.42
CA GLU A 35 -6.36 8.10 -2.23
C GLU A 35 -7.04 9.12 -3.15
N TRP A 36 -7.34 10.30 -2.62
CA TRP A 36 -7.87 11.43 -3.40
C TRP A 36 -6.89 11.95 -4.44
N HIS A 37 -5.60 11.95 -4.13
CA HIS A 37 -4.56 12.28 -5.11
C HIS A 37 -4.55 11.29 -6.27
N HIS A 38 -4.57 9.98 -5.99
CA HIS A 38 -4.62 8.97 -7.06
C HIS A 38 -5.90 9.02 -7.88
N LEU A 39 -7.05 9.31 -7.25
CA LEU A 39 -8.30 9.60 -7.94
C LEU A 39 -8.14 10.81 -8.86
N SER A 40 -7.55 11.90 -8.38
CA SER A 40 -7.32 13.11 -9.19
C SER A 40 -6.48 12.80 -10.42
N GLU A 41 -5.36 12.08 -10.25
CA GLU A 41 -4.47 11.71 -11.36
C GLU A 41 -5.14 10.77 -12.36
N GLY A 42 -5.85 9.74 -11.89
CA GLY A 42 -6.61 8.84 -12.77
C GLY A 42 -7.68 9.58 -13.56
N MET A 43 -8.32 10.56 -12.93
CA MET A 43 -9.33 11.42 -13.56
C MET A 43 -8.69 12.40 -14.56
N ARG A 44 -7.48 12.92 -14.30
CA ARG A 44 -6.70 13.80 -15.22
C ARG A 44 -6.23 13.07 -16.47
N LEU A 45 -5.96 11.76 -16.39
CA LEU A 45 -5.57 10.97 -17.56
C LEU A 45 -6.65 10.96 -18.67
N GLY A 46 -7.92 11.20 -18.33
CA GLY A 46 -8.99 11.40 -19.32
C GLY A 46 -8.79 12.65 -20.20
N ASN A 47 -7.96 13.60 -19.76
CA ASN A 47 -7.52 14.75 -20.52
C ASN A 47 -5.99 14.79 -20.55
N TYR A 48 -5.39 13.96 -21.42
CA TYR A 48 -3.93 13.74 -21.51
C TYR A 48 -3.09 15.02 -21.48
N GLY A 49 -3.54 16.12 -22.08
CA GLY A 49 -2.83 17.40 -22.05
C GLY A 49 -2.69 17.96 -20.63
N GLU A 50 -3.78 17.93 -19.85
CA GLU A 50 -3.83 18.42 -18.47
C GLU A 50 -2.90 17.61 -17.56
N TYR A 51 -2.88 16.28 -17.70
CA TYR A 51 -2.02 15.40 -16.90
C TYR A 51 -0.53 15.79 -17.02
N PHE A 52 -0.02 15.92 -18.25
CA PHE A 52 1.39 16.27 -18.46
C PHE A 52 1.72 17.73 -18.15
N GLU A 53 0.78 18.65 -18.35
CA GLU A 53 0.97 20.04 -17.95
C GLU A 53 1.14 20.17 -16.44
N VAL A 54 0.31 19.47 -15.67
CA VAL A 54 0.38 19.42 -14.22
C VAL A 54 1.72 18.84 -13.78
N LEU A 55 2.17 17.73 -14.37
CA LEU A 55 3.46 17.12 -14.03
C LEU A 55 4.67 18.04 -14.25
N ARG A 56 4.57 19.01 -15.15
CA ARG A 56 5.63 19.99 -15.43
C ARG A 56 5.64 21.18 -14.46
N GLN A 57 4.62 21.34 -13.62
CA GLN A 57 4.56 22.45 -12.67
C GLN A 57 5.59 22.27 -11.55
N GLU A 58 6.25 23.35 -11.14
CA GLU A 58 7.32 23.28 -10.13
C GLU A 58 6.83 22.76 -8.76
N TRP A 59 5.58 23.06 -8.40
CA TRP A 59 4.99 22.64 -7.13
C TRP A 59 4.56 21.15 -7.09
N THR A 60 4.48 20.45 -8.23
CA THR A 60 4.16 19.00 -8.28
C THR A 60 5.41 18.10 -8.29
N GLN A 61 6.61 18.69 -8.32
CA GLN A 61 7.87 17.98 -8.56
C GLN A 61 8.24 16.93 -7.50
N ARG A 62 7.61 16.91 -6.32
CA ARG A 62 7.93 15.91 -5.29
C ARG A 62 7.34 14.51 -5.56
N PHE A 63 6.20 14.41 -6.28
CA PHE A 63 5.44 13.15 -6.38
C PHE A 63 4.83 12.85 -7.76
N GLY A 64 4.94 13.76 -8.73
CA GLY A 64 4.26 13.61 -10.02
C GLY A 64 4.75 12.42 -10.87
N GLY A 65 3.80 11.60 -11.35
CA GLY A 65 3.99 10.69 -12.49
C GLY A 65 4.70 9.37 -12.22
N LEU A 66 5.06 9.08 -10.96
CA LEU A 66 5.80 7.85 -10.57
C LEU A 66 4.93 6.58 -10.55
N GLU A 67 3.59 6.73 -10.63
CA GLU A 67 2.61 5.66 -10.43
C GLU A 67 1.53 5.65 -11.53
N ILE A 68 1.88 6.11 -12.73
CA ILE A 68 0.99 6.22 -13.88
C ILE A 68 0.26 4.91 -14.23
N GLY A 69 0.89 3.75 -13.97
CA GLY A 69 0.27 2.44 -14.15
C GLY A 69 -0.95 2.22 -13.24
N PHE A 70 -0.88 2.69 -12.00
CA PHE A 70 -2.01 2.65 -11.07
C PHE A 70 -3.09 3.68 -11.46
N HIS A 71 -2.68 4.89 -11.84
CA HIS A 71 -3.62 5.92 -12.31
C HIS A 71 -4.37 5.48 -13.56
N PHE A 72 -3.70 4.79 -14.48
CA PHE A 72 -4.31 4.23 -15.68
C PHE A 72 -5.35 3.15 -15.34
N PHE A 73 -5.10 2.31 -14.33
CA PHE A 73 -6.11 1.37 -13.84
C PHE A 73 -7.35 2.09 -13.30
N LEU A 74 -7.18 3.12 -12.48
CA LEU A 74 -8.31 3.93 -11.98
C LEU A 74 -9.05 4.63 -13.13
N PHE A 75 -8.31 5.20 -14.08
CA PHE A 75 -8.87 5.80 -15.29
C PHE A 75 -9.79 4.84 -16.04
N LEU A 76 -9.37 3.59 -16.26
CA LEU A 76 -10.21 2.59 -16.91
C LEU A 76 -11.50 2.29 -16.12
N LEU A 77 -11.41 2.25 -14.79
CA LEU A 77 -12.60 2.08 -13.93
C LEU A 77 -13.55 3.27 -14.01
N SER A 78 -13.04 4.48 -14.24
CA SER A 78 -13.85 5.71 -14.33
C SER A 78 -14.83 5.71 -15.49
N PHE A 79 -14.59 4.89 -16.52
CA PHE A 79 -15.51 4.75 -17.64
C PHE A 79 -16.81 4.03 -17.29
N VAL A 80 -16.80 3.24 -16.22
CA VAL A 80 -17.94 2.38 -15.86
C VAL A 80 -18.60 2.84 -14.55
N PHE A 81 -17.85 3.47 -13.65
CA PHE A 81 -18.30 3.80 -12.31
C PHE A 81 -17.95 5.23 -11.90
N ASP A 82 -18.73 5.82 -11.00
CA ASP A 82 -18.29 6.98 -10.22
C ASP A 82 -17.16 6.52 -9.28
N LEU A 83 -15.93 6.86 -9.65
CA LEU A 83 -14.76 6.41 -8.91
C LEU A 83 -14.77 6.81 -7.44
N VAL A 84 -15.29 7.99 -7.11
CA VAL A 84 -15.28 8.51 -5.74
C VAL A 84 -16.14 7.61 -4.85
N LEU A 85 -17.32 7.21 -5.32
CA LEU A 85 -18.23 6.34 -4.59
C LEU A 85 -17.82 4.86 -4.63
N LEU A 86 -17.19 4.41 -5.72
CA LEU A 86 -16.68 3.05 -5.85
C LEU A 86 -15.47 2.80 -4.93
N TYR A 87 -14.67 3.83 -4.67
CA TYR A 87 -13.34 3.68 -4.07
C TYR A 87 -13.34 2.91 -2.73
N GLN A 88 -14.34 3.16 -1.88
CA GLN A 88 -14.51 2.50 -0.58
C GLN A 88 -14.57 0.97 -0.67
N TYR A 89 -14.99 0.41 -1.80
CA TYR A 89 -15.12 -1.04 -2.01
C TYR A 89 -13.84 -1.68 -2.55
N LEU A 90 -12.96 -0.88 -3.17
CA LEU A 90 -11.74 -1.38 -3.81
C LEU A 90 -10.79 -2.08 -2.83
N PRO A 91 -10.55 -1.60 -1.59
CA PRO A 91 -9.73 -2.32 -0.62
C PRO A 91 -10.25 -3.74 -0.37
N ALA A 92 -11.57 -3.90 -0.22
CA ALA A 92 -12.22 -5.16 0.09
C ALA A 92 -12.17 -6.15 -1.09
N VAL A 93 -12.49 -5.68 -2.30
CA VAL A 93 -12.40 -6.47 -3.52
C VAL A 93 -10.96 -6.93 -3.75
N TRP A 94 -9.99 -6.02 -3.58
CA TRP A 94 -8.60 -6.34 -3.79
C TRP A 94 -8.04 -7.28 -2.72
N MET A 95 -8.53 -7.19 -1.48
CA MET A 95 -8.20 -8.13 -0.40
C MET A 95 -8.52 -9.58 -0.78
N ILE A 96 -9.63 -9.83 -1.48
CA ILE A 96 -9.97 -11.16 -2.01
C ILE A 96 -8.90 -11.62 -3.00
N VAL A 97 -8.51 -10.76 -3.94
CA VAL A 97 -7.46 -11.05 -4.93
C VAL A 97 -6.13 -11.36 -4.26
N ILE A 98 -5.77 -10.58 -3.24
CA ILE A 98 -4.55 -10.78 -2.45
C ILE A 98 -4.57 -12.13 -1.74
N VAL A 99 -5.65 -12.44 -1.01
CA VAL A 99 -5.79 -13.71 -0.26
C VAL A 99 -5.72 -14.91 -1.19
N LEU A 100 -6.44 -14.89 -2.31
CA LEU A 100 -6.42 -15.98 -3.29
C LEU A 100 -5.04 -16.17 -3.92
N THR A 101 -4.36 -15.07 -4.25
CA THR A 101 -3.02 -15.09 -4.83
C THR A 101 -1.99 -15.61 -3.82
N LEU A 102 -2.03 -15.11 -2.58
CA LEU A 102 -1.16 -15.56 -1.50
C LEU A 102 -1.38 -17.04 -1.20
N PHE A 103 -2.64 -17.47 -1.09
CA PHE A 103 -2.99 -18.87 -0.92
C PHE A 103 -2.39 -19.72 -2.04
N TYR A 104 -2.59 -19.34 -3.31
CA TYR A 104 -2.04 -20.06 -4.45
C TYR A 104 -0.51 -20.18 -4.38
N VAL A 105 0.19 -19.07 -4.13
CA VAL A 105 1.66 -19.03 -4.05
C VAL A 105 2.18 -19.97 -2.97
N ILE A 106 1.63 -19.90 -1.76
CA ILE A 106 2.07 -20.73 -0.63
C ILE A 106 1.63 -22.18 -0.82
N TYR A 107 0.45 -22.42 -1.37
CA TYR A 107 -0.04 -23.76 -1.67
C TYR A 107 0.90 -24.48 -2.64
N GLN A 108 1.35 -23.80 -3.70
CA GLN A 108 2.34 -24.37 -4.63
C GLN A 108 3.70 -24.56 -3.97
N GLN A 109 4.17 -23.57 -3.19
CA GLN A 109 5.46 -23.66 -2.48
C GLN A 109 5.50 -24.81 -1.47
N ASN A 110 4.38 -25.10 -0.79
CA ASN A 110 4.28 -26.11 0.25
C ASN A 110 3.77 -27.46 -0.27
N ASN A 111 4.13 -27.84 -1.51
CA ASN A 111 3.76 -29.14 -2.08
C ASN A 111 2.25 -29.42 -2.00
N ARG A 112 1.43 -28.40 -2.23
CA ARG A 112 -0.04 -28.47 -2.20
C ARG A 112 -0.62 -28.84 -0.82
N GLN A 113 0.08 -28.49 0.25
CA GLN A 113 -0.45 -28.57 1.60
C GLN A 113 -1.42 -27.41 1.87
N PHE A 114 -2.69 -27.74 2.06
CA PHE A 114 -3.75 -26.76 2.28
C PHE A 114 -3.54 -25.96 3.57
N PHE A 115 -3.25 -26.65 4.67
CA PHE A 115 -3.35 -26.05 6.01
C PHE A 115 -2.31 -24.94 6.26
N PRO A 116 -1.01 -25.09 5.92
CA PRO A 116 -0.07 -23.98 6.02
C PRO A 116 -0.44 -22.79 5.11
N ALA A 117 -0.92 -23.06 3.89
CA ALA A 117 -1.33 -21.99 2.97
C ALA A 117 -2.55 -21.21 3.48
N TRP A 118 -3.54 -21.91 4.03
CA TRP A 118 -4.72 -21.31 4.65
C TRP A 118 -4.38 -20.52 5.91
N LEU A 119 -3.54 -21.08 6.80
CA LEU A 119 -3.05 -20.35 7.98
C LEU A 119 -2.30 -19.08 7.57
N THR A 120 -1.45 -19.13 6.53
CA THR A 120 -0.76 -17.92 6.04
C THR A 120 -1.74 -16.82 5.66
N CYS A 121 -2.88 -17.17 5.06
CA CYS A 121 -3.93 -16.20 4.75
C CYS A 121 -4.55 -15.62 6.02
N LEU A 122 -4.85 -16.43 7.04
CA LEU A 122 -5.37 -15.95 8.33
C LEU A 122 -4.42 -14.97 9.02
N PHE A 123 -3.12 -15.28 9.06
CA PHE A 123 -2.12 -14.37 9.61
C PHE A 123 -1.99 -13.10 8.76
N PHE A 124 -2.07 -13.21 7.44
CA PHE A 124 -2.01 -12.05 6.54
C PHE A 124 -3.18 -11.09 6.76
N ILE A 125 -4.42 -11.60 6.86
CA ILE A 125 -5.59 -10.74 7.10
C ILE A 125 -5.59 -10.10 8.51
N SER A 126 -4.79 -10.61 9.44
CA SER A 126 -4.60 -10.03 10.77
C SER A 126 -3.64 -8.83 10.82
N ILE A 127 -2.99 -8.52 9.69
CA ILE A 127 -2.14 -7.32 9.57
C ILE A 127 -3.02 -6.08 9.72
N LYS A 128 -2.62 -5.21 10.65
CA LYS A 128 -3.32 -3.96 10.95
C LYS A 128 -2.89 -2.87 9.96
N SER A 129 -3.75 -1.88 9.78
CA SER A 129 -3.51 -0.73 8.92
C SER A 129 -3.76 0.57 9.68
N ASN A 130 -3.20 1.66 9.20
CA ASN A 130 -3.43 3.02 9.70
C ASN A 130 -3.02 4.05 8.64
N VAL A 131 -3.34 5.33 8.88
CA VAL A 131 -3.08 6.42 7.93
C VAL A 131 -1.59 6.65 7.64
N ASN A 132 -0.68 6.29 8.57
CA ASN A 132 0.76 6.46 8.36
C ASN A 132 1.36 5.39 7.44
N LEU A 133 0.78 4.18 7.44
CA LEU A 133 1.30 3.04 6.68
C LEU A 133 0.57 2.81 5.36
N LEU A 134 -0.69 3.26 5.25
CA LEU A 134 -1.57 3.06 4.11
C LEU A 134 -1.64 1.59 3.67
N GLY A 135 -1.88 0.73 4.66
CA GLY A 135 -1.99 -0.72 4.50
C GLY A 135 -3.35 -1.15 3.95
N LEU A 136 -3.79 -2.36 4.33
CA LEU A 136 -4.92 -3.06 3.71
C LEU A 136 -6.26 -2.31 3.72
N TRP A 137 -6.47 -1.32 4.60
CA TRP A 137 -7.72 -0.55 4.67
C TRP A 137 -7.89 0.49 3.56
N PHE A 138 -6.79 0.84 2.88
CA PHE A 138 -6.77 1.87 1.86
C PHE A 138 -6.49 1.23 0.51
N PHE A 139 -7.04 1.79 -0.56
CA PHE A 139 -6.70 1.34 -1.90
C PHE A 139 -5.64 2.28 -2.47
N THR A 140 -4.40 1.85 -2.42
CA THR A 140 -3.23 2.60 -2.88
C THR A 140 -2.38 1.75 -3.83
N PRO A 141 -1.43 2.35 -4.58
CA PRO A 141 -0.50 1.60 -5.44
C PRO A 141 0.21 0.46 -4.70
N LEU A 142 0.51 0.66 -3.41
CA LEU A 142 1.06 -0.38 -2.53
C LEU A 142 0.13 -1.59 -2.44
N THR A 143 -1.13 -1.39 -2.04
CA THR A 143 -2.10 -2.49 -1.90
C THR A 143 -2.42 -3.15 -3.25
N PHE A 144 -2.49 -2.34 -4.31
CA PHE A 144 -2.67 -2.81 -5.69
C PHE A 144 -1.53 -3.77 -6.09
N ALA A 145 -0.28 -3.45 -5.73
CA ALA A 145 0.89 -4.24 -6.07
C ALA A 145 1.03 -5.57 -5.31
N LEU A 146 0.39 -5.76 -4.15
CA LEU A 146 0.60 -6.93 -3.28
C LEU A 146 0.43 -8.31 -3.94
N PRO A 147 -0.62 -8.59 -4.74
CA PRO A 147 -0.74 -9.88 -5.44
C PRO A 147 0.44 -10.12 -6.39
N PHE A 148 0.85 -9.08 -7.11
CA PHE A 148 1.95 -9.14 -8.06
C PHE A 148 3.29 -9.35 -7.37
N ILE A 149 3.49 -8.77 -6.18
CA ILE A 149 4.66 -9.02 -5.33
C ILE A 149 4.77 -10.51 -5.02
N PHE A 150 3.70 -11.12 -4.50
CA PHE A 150 3.71 -12.54 -4.18
C PHE A 150 3.97 -13.42 -5.41
N LEU A 151 3.39 -13.07 -6.56
CA LEU A 151 3.60 -13.79 -7.82
C LEU A 151 5.03 -13.68 -8.33
N TYR A 152 5.62 -12.48 -8.37
CA TYR A 152 6.99 -12.36 -8.89
C TYR A 152 7.99 -13.07 -7.98
N PHE A 153 7.82 -13.03 -6.65
CA PHE A 153 8.67 -13.79 -5.72
C PHE A 153 8.51 -15.30 -5.95
N HIS A 154 7.28 -15.78 -6.14
CA HIS A 154 7.01 -17.18 -6.45
C HIS A 154 7.72 -17.64 -7.73
N PHE A 155 7.54 -16.91 -8.82
CA PHE A 155 8.14 -17.26 -10.10
C PHE A 155 9.66 -17.07 -10.10
N PHE A 156 10.19 -16.08 -9.38
CA PHE A 156 11.63 -15.93 -9.19
C PHE A 156 12.22 -17.15 -8.47
N ASN A 157 11.61 -17.55 -7.34
CA ASN A 157 12.02 -18.72 -6.58
C ASN A 157 12.02 -19.98 -7.44
N ARG A 158 10.90 -20.26 -8.11
CA ARG A 158 10.76 -21.44 -9.00
C ARG A 158 11.73 -21.39 -10.17
N GLY A 159 11.95 -20.22 -10.76
CA GLY A 159 12.89 -20.03 -11.86
C GLY A 159 14.32 -20.46 -11.52
N PHE A 160 14.80 -20.12 -10.32
CA PHE A 160 16.12 -20.57 -9.85
C PHE A 160 16.14 -22.04 -9.44
N VAL A 161 15.15 -22.51 -8.68
CA VAL A 161 15.09 -23.90 -8.20
C VAL A 161 14.97 -24.89 -9.36
N GLU A 162 14.10 -24.61 -10.32
CA GLU A 162 13.85 -25.45 -11.49
C GLU A 162 14.76 -25.11 -12.69
N GLN A 163 15.64 -24.11 -12.55
CA GLN A 163 16.50 -23.60 -13.62
C GLN A 163 15.72 -23.26 -14.91
N ASN A 164 14.53 -22.69 -14.76
CA ASN A 164 13.59 -22.44 -15.84
C ASN A 164 13.46 -20.94 -16.14
N LYS A 165 14.01 -20.53 -17.29
CA LYS A 165 13.98 -19.15 -17.78
C LYS A 165 12.57 -18.58 -17.94
N LYS A 166 11.58 -19.41 -18.28
CA LYS A 166 10.20 -18.96 -18.46
C LYS A 166 9.64 -18.33 -17.17
N TYR A 167 9.88 -18.96 -16.02
CA TYR A 167 9.44 -18.40 -14.75
C TYR A 167 10.20 -17.13 -14.38
N LEU A 168 11.51 -17.07 -14.65
CA LEU A 168 12.29 -15.85 -14.46
C LEU A 168 11.80 -14.70 -15.36
N SER A 169 11.46 -14.99 -16.62
CA SER A 169 10.88 -14.01 -17.55
C SER A 169 9.50 -13.55 -17.10
N ILE A 170 8.64 -14.43 -16.57
CA ILE A 170 7.35 -14.03 -15.99
C ILE A 170 7.57 -13.13 -14.78
N SER A 171 8.47 -13.51 -13.87
CA SER A 171 8.83 -12.68 -12.71
C SER A 171 9.32 -11.30 -13.15
N LEU A 172 10.21 -11.24 -14.15
CA LEU A 172 10.71 -9.99 -14.71
C LEU A 172 9.59 -9.16 -15.36
N GLY A 173 8.70 -9.79 -16.13
CA GLY A 173 7.55 -9.12 -16.73
C GLY A 173 6.65 -8.47 -15.69
N ILE A 174 6.38 -9.16 -14.58
CA ILE A 174 5.62 -8.59 -13.44
C ILE A 174 6.39 -7.43 -12.81
N MET A 175 7.71 -7.54 -12.60
CA MET A 175 8.52 -6.44 -12.07
C MET A 175 8.49 -5.22 -13.01
N ILE A 176 8.60 -5.41 -14.33
CA ILE A 176 8.49 -4.32 -15.32
C ILE A 176 7.12 -3.66 -15.25
N PHE A 177 6.04 -4.44 -15.11
CA PHE A 177 4.69 -3.93 -14.93
C PHE A 177 4.55 -3.12 -13.63
N LEU A 178 5.23 -3.54 -12.56
CA LEU A 178 5.20 -2.83 -11.27
C LEU A 178 6.04 -1.55 -11.27
N LEU A 179 7.07 -1.41 -12.11
CA LEU A 179 7.88 -0.19 -12.15
C LEU A 179 7.07 1.10 -12.38
N PRO A 180 6.20 1.22 -13.40
CA PRO A 180 5.35 2.39 -13.60
C PRO A 180 4.10 2.39 -12.69
N THR A 181 3.80 1.30 -12.00
CA THR A 181 2.62 1.18 -11.14
C THR A 181 2.93 1.61 -9.71
N HIS A 182 4.00 1.07 -9.14
CA HIS A 182 4.52 1.37 -7.81
C HIS A 182 5.97 0.87 -7.73
N SER A 183 6.91 1.69 -8.22
CA SER A 183 8.33 1.35 -8.34
C SER A 183 8.97 0.82 -7.04
N ILE A 184 8.54 1.38 -5.90
CA ILE A 184 8.99 0.97 -4.57
C ILE A 184 8.77 -0.54 -4.36
N SER A 185 7.68 -1.13 -4.89
CA SER A 185 7.39 -2.58 -4.80
C SER A 185 8.39 -3.49 -5.49
N VAL A 186 9.24 -2.96 -6.36
CA VAL A 186 10.35 -3.69 -6.97
C VAL A 186 11.64 -3.37 -6.21
N LEU A 187 11.88 -2.09 -5.91
CA LEU A 187 13.12 -1.62 -5.28
C LEU A 187 13.36 -2.24 -3.91
N PHE A 188 12.33 -2.37 -3.05
CA PHE A 188 12.50 -2.94 -1.71
C PHE A 188 12.98 -4.41 -1.75
N ALA A 189 12.63 -5.14 -2.81
CA ALA A 189 12.92 -6.56 -2.96
C ALA A 189 14.32 -6.83 -3.52
N LEU A 190 14.94 -5.84 -4.18
CA LEU A 190 16.22 -6.01 -4.86
C LEU A 190 17.32 -6.59 -3.97
N PRO A 191 17.53 -6.15 -2.71
CA PRO A 191 18.56 -6.74 -1.85
C PRO A 191 18.35 -8.24 -1.61
N ALA A 192 17.11 -8.68 -1.33
CA ALA A 192 16.78 -10.08 -1.10
C ALA A 192 16.93 -10.92 -2.37
N LEU A 193 16.42 -10.42 -3.50
CA LEU A 193 16.51 -11.09 -4.80
C LEU A 193 17.97 -11.24 -5.25
N PHE A 194 18.80 -10.22 -5.02
CA PHE A 194 20.22 -10.23 -5.34
C PHE A 194 20.97 -11.28 -4.52
N ILE A 195 20.82 -11.29 -3.20
CA ILE A 195 21.44 -12.29 -2.31
C ILE A 195 20.99 -13.71 -2.72
N TYR A 196 19.70 -13.89 -2.99
CA TYR A 196 19.16 -15.20 -3.41
C TYR A 196 19.71 -15.66 -4.77
N ALA A 197 19.85 -14.74 -5.72
CA ALA A 197 20.46 -15.02 -7.02
C ALA A 197 21.94 -15.41 -6.88
N LEU A 198 22.70 -14.72 -6.03
CA LEU A 198 24.11 -15.05 -5.74
C LEU A 198 24.27 -16.46 -5.16
N MET A 199 23.34 -16.94 -4.33
CA MET A 199 23.36 -18.33 -3.86
C MET A 199 23.24 -19.35 -4.99
N HIS A 200 22.68 -18.94 -6.14
CA HIS A 200 22.52 -19.75 -7.34
C HIS A 200 23.50 -19.35 -8.45
N TYR A 201 24.70 -18.83 -8.09
CA TYR A 201 25.69 -18.31 -9.05
C TYR A 201 26.05 -19.28 -10.19
N ARG A 202 26.03 -20.59 -9.96
CA ARG A 202 26.30 -21.59 -11.02
C ARG A 202 25.30 -21.50 -12.17
N TYR A 203 24.02 -21.30 -11.84
CA TYR A 203 22.98 -21.11 -12.86
C TYR A 203 23.10 -19.74 -13.53
N LEU A 204 23.43 -18.69 -12.77
CA LEU A 204 23.71 -17.36 -13.33
C LEU A 204 24.84 -17.41 -14.37
N LEU A 205 25.95 -18.08 -14.07
CA LEU A 205 27.09 -18.21 -14.97
C LEU A 205 26.75 -19.07 -16.20
N LYS A 206 26.01 -20.16 -16.01
CA LYS A 206 25.54 -21.02 -17.11
C LYS A 206 24.69 -20.24 -18.12
N GLU A 207 23.82 -19.36 -17.62
CA GLU A 207 22.86 -18.61 -18.44
C GLU A 207 23.17 -17.12 -18.49
N TYR A 208 24.45 -16.73 -18.42
CA TYR A 208 24.87 -15.33 -18.24
C TYR A 208 24.30 -14.38 -19.30
N LYS A 209 24.15 -14.82 -20.56
CA LYS A 209 23.55 -14.00 -21.64
C LYS A 209 22.11 -13.62 -21.34
N PHE A 210 21.34 -14.55 -20.76
CA PHE A 210 19.95 -14.30 -20.36
C PHE A 210 19.89 -13.31 -19.18
N PHE A 211 20.76 -13.47 -18.18
CA PHE A 211 20.81 -12.55 -17.05
C PHE A 211 21.39 -11.17 -17.43
N LEU A 212 22.28 -11.10 -18.42
CA LEU A 212 22.78 -9.83 -18.96
C LEU A 212 21.64 -8.99 -19.57
N PHE A 213 20.64 -9.65 -20.18
CA PHE A 213 19.44 -8.97 -20.68
C PHE A 213 18.67 -8.25 -19.56
N PHE A 214 18.72 -8.74 -18.31
CA PHE A 214 18.02 -8.09 -17.20
C PHE A 214 18.64 -6.72 -16.88
N LEU A 215 19.91 -6.51 -17.19
CA LEU A 215 20.60 -5.22 -17.00
C LEU A 215 20.19 -4.17 -18.05
N ILE A 216 19.55 -4.58 -19.15
CA ILE A 216 19.04 -3.64 -20.15
C ILE A 216 17.92 -2.78 -19.54
N ILE A 217 17.10 -3.33 -18.66
CA ILE A 217 15.99 -2.59 -18.04
C ILE A 217 16.49 -1.42 -17.17
N PRO A 218 17.37 -1.62 -16.17
CA PRO A 218 17.91 -0.49 -15.42
C PRO A 218 18.78 0.44 -16.29
N ALA A 219 19.47 -0.07 -17.32
CA ALA A 219 20.21 0.78 -18.24
C ALA A 219 19.29 1.71 -19.05
N LEU A 220 18.19 1.18 -19.62
CA LEU A 220 17.17 1.97 -20.31
C LEU A 220 16.49 2.93 -19.34
N GLY A 221 16.15 2.47 -18.13
CA GLY A 221 15.59 3.32 -17.09
C GLY A 221 16.51 4.48 -16.74
N LEU A 222 17.81 4.25 -16.63
CA LEU A 222 18.82 5.29 -16.38
C LEU A 222 18.93 6.28 -17.55
N VAL A 223 18.90 5.80 -18.79
CA VAL A 223 18.89 6.67 -19.99
C VAL A 223 17.63 7.54 -20.01
N LEU A 224 16.45 6.94 -19.77
CA LEU A 224 15.19 7.69 -19.71
C LEU A 224 15.19 8.70 -18.57
N TYR A 225 15.64 8.30 -17.38
CA TYR A 225 15.76 9.18 -16.22
C TYR A 225 16.64 10.39 -16.52
N LYS A 226 17.79 10.17 -17.15
CA LYS A 226 18.67 11.24 -17.63
C LYS A 226 17.96 12.17 -18.62
N LEU A 227 17.25 11.61 -19.61
CA LEU A 227 16.57 12.39 -20.66
C LEU A 227 15.42 13.23 -20.10
N ILE A 228 14.61 12.65 -19.20
CA ILE A 228 13.46 13.32 -18.57
C ILE A 228 13.93 14.48 -17.70
N LEU A 229 14.96 14.26 -16.87
CA LEU A 229 15.47 15.29 -15.96
C LEU A 229 16.51 16.22 -16.60
N GLN A 230 16.84 16.00 -17.87
CA GLN A 230 17.86 16.77 -18.62
C GLN A 230 19.22 16.84 -17.91
N LEU A 231 19.58 15.79 -17.16
CA LEU A 231 20.84 15.73 -16.41
C LEU A 231 22.02 15.36 -17.32
N SER A 232 23.22 15.81 -16.93
CA SER A 232 24.47 15.29 -17.47
C SER A 232 24.77 13.89 -16.90
N TRP A 233 25.55 13.08 -17.62
CA TRP A 233 25.91 11.73 -17.15
C TRP A 233 26.65 11.73 -15.81
N SER A 234 27.49 12.73 -15.54
CA SER A 234 28.21 12.89 -14.27
C SER A 234 27.28 13.22 -13.09
N GLN A 235 26.15 13.90 -13.34
CA GLN A 235 25.13 14.22 -12.33
C GLN A 235 24.09 13.11 -12.16
N THR A 236 23.87 12.29 -13.20
CA THR A 236 22.78 11.31 -13.22
C THR A 236 22.92 10.28 -12.09
N ILE A 237 24.11 9.71 -11.90
CA ILE A 237 24.33 8.67 -10.87
C ILE A 237 24.25 9.24 -9.44
N PRO A 238 24.95 10.35 -9.08
CA PRO A 238 24.79 10.96 -7.77
C PRO A 238 23.35 11.34 -7.45
N HIS A 239 22.62 11.90 -8.43
CA HIS A 239 21.22 12.26 -8.26
C HIS A 239 20.34 11.02 -8.10
N LEU A 240 20.56 9.95 -8.86
CA LEU A 240 19.84 8.69 -8.67
C LEU A 240 20.07 8.11 -7.28
N ILE A 241 21.33 8.09 -6.81
CA ILE A 241 21.66 7.60 -5.46
C ILE A 241 20.93 8.43 -4.40
N SER A 242 20.89 9.76 -4.54
CA SER A 242 20.15 10.61 -3.60
C SER A 242 18.64 10.34 -3.62
N GLN A 243 18.06 10.02 -4.78
CA GLN A 243 16.64 9.63 -4.88
C GLN A 243 16.35 8.22 -4.30
N LEU A 244 17.34 7.34 -4.24
CA LEU A 244 17.23 6.03 -3.60
C LEU A 244 17.47 6.08 -2.07
N MET A 245 17.80 7.25 -1.53
CA MET A 245 18.06 7.50 -0.12
C MET A 245 16.94 8.35 0.49
N PHE A 246 16.08 7.70 1.26
CA PHE A 246 14.96 8.33 1.97
C PHE A 246 15.43 8.76 3.36
N ARG A 247 15.75 10.03 3.52
CA ARG A 247 16.17 10.62 4.81
C ARG A 247 14.97 10.96 5.68
N TYR A 248 15.20 11.12 6.98
CA TYR A 248 14.20 11.64 7.89
C TYR A 248 13.60 12.97 7.39
N GLY A 249 12.27 13.08 7.46
CA GLY A 249 11.48 14.20 6.93
C GLY A 249 11.15 14.11 5.44
N TRP A 250 11.34 12.94 4.80
CA TRP A 250 10.90 12.71 3.43
C TRP A 250 9.36 12.61 3.33
N GLY A 251 8.74 11.92 4.30
CA GLY A 251 7.29 11.80 4.41
C GLY A 251 6.64 13.00 5.11
N VAL A 252 5.34 13.22 4.84
CA VAL A 252 4.53 14.25 5.51
C VAL A 252 4.41 13.99 7.02
N LEU A 253 4.30 12.72 7.39
CA LEU A 253 4.27 12.25 8.77
C LEU A 253 5.28 11.11 8.94
N GLU A 254 6.27 11.29 9.80
CA GLU A 254 7.28 10.27 10.09
C GLU A 254 7.24 9.88 11.57
N LEU A 255 6.40 8.89 11.88
CA LEU A 255 6.32 8.32 13.21
C LEU A 255 7.23 7.10 13.33
N LYS A 256 7.88 6.97 14.48
CA LYS A 256 8.60 5.74 14.85
C LYS A 256 7.60 4.69 15.32
N ASN A 257 6.81 4.14 14.38
CA ASN A 257 5.82 3.11 14.69
C ASN A 257 6.44 1.94 15.46
N SER A 258 5.74 1.49 16.50
CA SER A 258 6.05 0.21 17.13
C SER A 258 5.76 -0.94 16.17
N LEU A 259 6.57 -1.99 16.20
CA LEU A 259 6.31 -3.22 15.44
C LEU A 259 4.94 -3.82 15.80
N LEU A 260 4.53 -3.68 17.06
CA LEU A 260 3.29 -4.23 17.59
C LEU A 260 2.03 -3.46 17.15
N GLU A 261 2.18 -2.26 16.56
CA GLU A 261 1.06 -1.50 16.00
C GLU A 261 0.51 -2.13 14.71
N ILE A 262 1.34 -2.90 14.00
CA ILE A 262 1.05 -3.37 12.63
C ILE A 262 0.79 -4.87 12.62
N TYR A 263 1.45 -5.60 13.52
CA TYR A 263 1.32 -7.04 13.62
C TYR A 263 1.29 -7.48 15.08
N SER A 264 0.52 -8.52 15.37
CA SER A 264 0.37 -8.99 16.74
C SER A 264 1.68 -9.56 17.28
N TRP A 265 1.91 -9.40 18.59
CA TRP A 265 3.07 -10.00 19.25
C TRP A 265 3.10 -11.53 19.07
N LEU A 266 1.93 -12.18 19.06
CA LEU A 266 1.81 -13.62 18.81
C LEU A 266 2.22 -13.97 17.39
N GLY A 267 1.84 -13.15 16.40
CA GLY A 267 2.29 -13.30 15.02
C GLY A 267 3.81 -13.26 14.91
N TYR A 268 4.47 -12.29 15.56
CA TYR A 268 5.93 -12.22 15.60
C TYR A 268 6.56 -13.44 16.29
N LEU A 269 6.02 -13.87 17.43
CA LEU A 269 6.51 -15.04 18.16
C LEU A 269 6.43 -16.31 17.29
N LEU A 270 5.28 -16.54 16.67
CA LEU A 270 5.09 -17.70 15.79
C LEU A 270 5.93 -17.60 14.51
N ALA A 271 6.17 -16.40 13.98
CA ALA A 271 7.11 -16.21 12.87
C ALA A 271 8.53 -16.62 13.25
N PHE A 272 8.99 -16.23 14.44
CA PHE A 272 10.29 -16.61 14.94
C PHE A 272 10.40 -18.13 15.15
N VAL A 273 9.40 -18.74 15.79
CA VAL A 273 9.31 -20.20 15.96
C VAL A 273 9.31 -20.92 14.61
N GLY A 274 8.53 -20.43 13.64
CA GLY A 274 8.48 -20.99 12.29
C GLY A 274 9.83 -20.91 11.57
N ALA A 275 10.55 -19.80 11.71
CA ALA A 275 11.90 -19.65 11.17
C ALA A 275 12.87 -20.67 11.79
N ILE A 276 12.85 -20.85 13.12
CA ILE A 276 13.66 -21.86 13.81
C ILE A 276 13.37 -23.27 13.26
N PHE A 277 12.10 -23.64 13.12
CA PHE A 277 11.73 -24.97 12.61
C PHE A 277 12.20 -25.21 11.18
N ILE A 278 12.18 -24.20 10.32
CA ILE A 278 12.73 -24.31 8.96
C ILE A 278 14.22 -24.69 8.99
N PHE A 279 15.00 -24.11 9.91
CA PHE A 279 16.40 -24.49 10.09
C PHE A 279 16.55 -25.87 10.72
N TYR A 280 15.79 -26.16 11.79
CA TYR A 280 15.82 -27.44 12.50
C TYR A 280 15.53 -28.63 11.56
N PHE A 281 14.48 -28.54 10.76
CA PHE A 281 14.11 -29.57 9.77
C PHE A 281 14.90 -29.49 8.45
N ARG A 282 15.97 -28.69 8.40
CA ARG A 282 16.86 -28.54 7.22
C ARG A 282 16.13 -28.12 5.94
N GLN A 283 15.02 -27.39 6.05
CA GLN A 283 14.24 -26.89 4.92
C GLN A 283 14.70 -25.49 4.46
N ALA A 284 15.74 -24.92 5.08
CA ALA A 284 16.24 -23.57 4.80
C ALA A 284 16.49 -23.29 3.31
N LYS A 285 17.02 -24.25 2.54
CA LYS A 285 17.23 -24.09 1.09
C LYS A 285 15.92 -23.84 0.33
N LYS A 286 14.85 -24.56 0.71
CA LYS A 286 13.52 -24.45 0.08
C LYS A 286 12.88 -23.07 0.32
N TYR A 287 13.10 -22.50 1.50
CA TYR A 287 12.51 -21.21 1.91
C TYR A 287 13.52 -20.06 1.89
N ALA A 288 14.69 -20.23 1.28
CA ALA A 288 15.79 -19.27 1.39
C ALA A 288 15.38 -17.86 0.95
N LEU A 289 14.67 -17.72 -0.19
CA LEU A 289 14.18 -16.41 -0.64
C LEU A 289 13.23 -15.77 0.36
N PHE A 290 12.31 -16.57 0.91
CA PHE A 290 11.34 -16.11 1.91
C PHE A 290 12.02 -15.77 3.24
N LEU A 291 13.18 -16.36 3.57
CA LEU A 291 13.98 -16.03 4.76
C LEU A 291 14.80 -14.74 4.56
N PHE A 292 15.38 -14.54 3.38
CA PHE A 292 16.15 -13.33 3.10
C PHE A 292 15.28 -12.09 3.07
N LEU A 293 14.06 -12.19 2.53
CA LEU A 293 13.17 -11.04 2.43
C LEU A 293 12.93 -10.30 3.77
N PRO A 294 12.37 -10.94 4.83
CA PRO A 294 12.23 -10.30 6.14
C PRO A 294 13.57 -9.93 6.76
N ALA A 295 14.63 -10.72 6.55
CA ALA A 295 15.94 -10.40 7.11
C ALA A 295 16.51 -9.09 6.54
N THR A 296 16.47 -8.91 5.20
CA THR A 296 16.93 -7.68 4.55
C THR A 296 16.07 -6.49 4.95
N LEU A 297 14.75 -6.68 5.03
CA LEU A 297 13.83 -5.62 5.44
C LEU A 297 14.03 -5.22 6.90
N PHE A 298 14.27 -6.17 7.79
CA PHE A 298 14.61 -5.91 9.18
C PHE A 298 15.92 -5.12 9.28
N ILE A 299 16.95 -5.47 8.50
CA ILE A 299 18.21 -4.71 8.43
C ILE A 299 17.96 -3.26 7.96
N LEU A 300 17.13 -3.06 6.94
CA LEU A 300 16.78 -1.71 6.45
C LEU A 300 16.04 -0.89 7.50
N VAL A 301 15.07 -1.51 8.20
CA VAL A 301 14.32 -0.89 9.31
C VAL A 301 15.26 -0.49 10.45
N ILE A 302 16.17 -1.37 10.86
CA ILE A 302 17.15 -1.07 11.90
C ILE A 302 18.13 0.03 11.44
N THR A 303 18.60 -0.04 10.19
CA THR A 303 19.49 0.98 9.61
C THR A 303 18.86 2.37 9.67
N TYR A 304 17.59 2.52 9.28
CA TYR A 304 16.89 3.81 9.40
C TYR A 304 16.75 4.23 10.87
N ARG A 305 16.43 3.31 11.79
CA ARG A 305 16.33 3.66 13.22
C ARG A 305 17.64 4.17 13.82
N LEU A 306 18.78 3.69 13.31
CA LEU A 306 20.11 4.09 13.77
C LEU A 306 20.63 5.35 13.06
N THR A 307 20.38 5.50 11.75
CA THR A 307 21.01 6.54 10.93
C THR A 307 20.05 7.65 10.47
N GLY A 308 18.74 7.43 10.55
CA GLY A 308 17.73 8.29 9.95
C GLY A 308 17.65 8.19 8.42
N ILE A 309 18.31 7.20 7.81
CA ILE A 309 18.35 7.00 6.35
C ILE A 309 17.83 5.59 6.01
N SER A 310 16.85 5.53 5.11
CA SER A 310 16.31 4.31 4.55
C SER A 310 16.71 4.20 3.09
N PHE A 311 17.15 3.01 2.67
CA PHE A 311 17.59 2.75 1.29
C PHE A 311 16.50 2.02 0.51
N PHE A 312 16.41 2.31 -0.79
CA PHE A 312 15.51 1.69 -1.78
C PHE A 312 14.00 1.90 -1.58
N SER A 313 13.58 2.15 -0.34
CA SER A 313 12.18 2.37 0.02
C SER A 313 12.10 3.23 1.29
N PRO A 314 11.06 4.05 1.47
CA PRO A 314 10.80 4.76 2.72
C PRO A 314 10.65 3.81 3.92
N TYR A 315 10.91 4.31 5.13
CA TYR A 315 10.87 3.54 6.37
C TYR A 315 9.52 2.86 6.62
N GLN A 316 8.42 3.61 6.50
CA GLN A 316 7.05 3.14 6.69
C GLN A 316 6.73 1.98 5.75
N ARG A 317 7.17 2.08 4.49
CA ARG A 317 7.00 1.04 3.47
C ARG A 317 7.83 -0.19 3.79
N ASN A 318 9.11 -0.04 4.17
CA ASN A 318 9.95 -1.16 4.59
C ASN A 318 9.38 -1.90 5.81
N LEU A 319 8.84 -1.15 6.78
CA LEU A 319 8.19 -1.71 7.96
C LEU A 319 6.94 -2.51 7.58
N TYR A 320 6.12 -2.01 6.67
CA TYR A 320 4.96 -2.73 6.18
C TYR A 320 5.35 -3.96 5.34
N TYR A 321 6.33 -3.84 4.45
CA TYR A 321 6.86 -4.96 3.67
C TYR A 321 7.45 -6.06 4.55
N LEU A 322 8.09 -5.69 5.66
CA LEU A 322 8.57 -6.63 6.66
C LEU A 322 7.39 -7.44 7.18
N VAL A 323 6.33 -6.77 7.65
CA VAL A 323 5.16 -7.42 8.22
C VAL A 323 4.46 -8.34 7.24
N ILE A 324 4.24 -7.95 5.97
CA ILE A 324 3.58 -8.82 4.98
C ILE A 324 4.39 -10.08 4.64
N SER A 325 5.70 -10.11 4.95
CA SER A 325 6.57 -11.27 4.70
C SER A 325 6.55 -12.31 5.84
N LEU A 326 6.02 -11.95 7.01
CA LEU A 326 5.98 -12.81 8.21
C LEU A 326 4.82 -13.83 8.30
N PRO A 327 3.64 -13.66 7.66
CA PRO A 327 2.52 -14.58 7.75
C PRO A 327 2.87 -16.03 7.41
N LEU A 328 3.73 -16.25 6.41
CA LEU A 328 4.21 -17.60 6.06
C LEU A 328 4.91 -18.27 7.25
N PHE A 329 5.83 -17.55 7.90
CA PHE A 329 6.56 -18.08 9.05
C PHE A 329 5.63 -18.28 10.24
N SER A 330 4.70 -17.36 10.45
CA SER A 330 3.72 -17.45 11.55
C SER A 330 2.83 -18.68 11.39
N ALA A 331 2.39 -18.95 10.16
CA ALA A 331 1.60 -20.13 9.81
C ALA A 331 2.39 -21.43 9.99
N LEU A 332 3.65 -21.47 9.55
CA LEU A 332 4.52 -22.63 9.76
C LEU A 332 4.80 -22.85 11.25
N GLY A 333 5.07 -21.80 12.03
CA GLY A 333 5.25 -21.88 13.47
C GLY A 333 4.04 -22.47 14.17
N LEU A 334 2.84 -21.98 13.85
CA LEU A 334 1.59 -22.53 14.39
C LEU A 334 1.39 -23.99 13.96
N TYR A 335 1.63 -24.30 12.69
CA TYR A 335 1.52 -25.67 12.19
C TYR A 335 2.42 -26.64 12.97
N PHE A 336 3.68 -26.29 13.18
CA PHE A 336 4.62 -27.13 13.94
C PHE A 336 4.24 -27.24 15.42
N VAL A 337 3.78 -26.17 16.06
CA VAL A 337 3.25 -26.24 17.44
C VAL A 337 2.09 -27.23 17.52
N LEU A 338 1.17 -27.20 16.55
CA LEU A 338 0.04 -28.13 16.52
C LEU A 338 0.49 -29.58 16.31
N GLU A 339 1.50 -29.85 15.47
CA GLU A 339 2.06 -31.19 15.31
C GLU A 339 2.74 -31.69 16.59
N ILE A 340 3.51 -30.85 17.27
CA ILE A 340 4.14 -31.21 18.57
C ILE A 340 3.08 -31.55 19.61
N VAL A 341 1.99 -30.78 19.68
CA VAL A 341 0.89 -31.07 20.62
C VAL A 341 0.22 -32.40 20.29
N LYS A 342 0.03 -32.72 19.00
CA LYS A 342 -0.52 -34.02 18.58
C LYS A 342 0.40 -35.17 18.97
N ASP A 343 1.70 -35.05 18.69
CA ASP A 343 2.70 -36.09 19.00
C ASP A 343 2.83 -36.30 20.50
N TRP A 344 2.82 -35.21 21.29
CA TRP A 344 2.82 -35.25 22.74
C TRP A 344 1.57 -35.95 23.30
N LEU A 345 0.38 -35.63 22.79
CA LEU A 345 -0.87 -36.29 23.18
C LEU A 345 -0.93 -37.76 22.77
N ALA A 346 -0.27 -38.14 21.67
CA ALA A 346 -0.22 -39.52 21.20
C ALA A 346 0.51 -40.44 22.19
N GLY A 347 1.47 -39.90 22.96
CA GLY A 347 2.27 -40.62 23.96
C GLY A 347 1.52 -41.04 25.23
N PHE A 348 0.31 -40.53 25.48
CA PHE A 348 -0.48 -40.93 26.67
C PHE A 348 -1.17 -42.29 26.48
N ASN A 349 -1.46 -43.02 27.56
CA ASN A 349 -2.15 -44.33 27.53
C ASN A 349 -3.68 -44.22 27.54
N PHE A 350 -4.27 -43.36 26.71
CA PHE A 350 -5.73 -43.26 26.55
C PHE A 350 -6.26 -44.17 25.43
N SER A 351 -7.56 -44.47 25.46
CA SER A 351 -8.22 -45.13 24.33
C SER A 351 -8.17 -44.25 23.08
N SER A 352 -8.18 -44.86 21.89
CA SER A 352 -8.05 -44.16 20.60
C SER A 352 -9.11 -43.07 20.40
N GLU A 353 -10.34 -43.30 20.85
CA GLU A 353 -11.46 -42.35 20.76
C GLU A 353 -11.28 -41.15 21.68
N ILE A 354 -10.84 -41.39 22.93
CA ILE A 354 -10.56 -40.33 23.89
C ILE A 354 -9.38 -39.49 23.39
N LYS A 355 -8.31 -40.12 22.90
CA LYS A 355 -7.17 -39.41 22.29
C LYS A 355 -7.61 -38.48 21.17
N LYS A 356 -8.39 -39.00 20.22
CA LYS A 356 -8.89 -38.21 19.08
C LYS A 356 -9.70 -37.00 19.55
N SER A 357 -10.55 -37.19 20.56
CA SER A 357 -11.37 -36.12 21.13
C SER A 357 -10.54 -35.06 21.84
N ILE A 358 -9.58 -35.47 22.69
CA ILE A 358 -8.67 -34.56 23.39
C ILE A 358 -7.81 -33.78 22.39
N THR A 359 -7.25 -34.45 21.38
CA THR A 359 -6.47 -33.78 20.32
C THR A 359 -7.31 -32.77 19.56
N LEU A 360 -8.56 -33.11 19.21
CA LEU A 360 -9.47 -32.18 18.52
C LEU A 360 -9.78 -30.96 19.39
N VAL A 361 -10.07 -31.16 20.68
CA VAL A 361 -10.34 -30.06 21.63
C VAL A 361 -9.11 -29.18 21.81
N ALA A 362 -7.93 -29.77 22.02
CA ALA A 362 -6.68 -29.04 22.20
C ALA A 362 -6.31 -28.21 20.97
N VAL A 363 -6.38 -28.81 19.77
CA VAL A 363 -6.13 -28.10 18.51
C VAL A 363 -7.15 -26.97 18.31
N SER A 364 -8.43 -27.21 18.57
CA SER A 364 -9.48 -26.20 18.43
C SER A 364 -9.29 -25.05 19.41
N LEU A 365 -8.89 -25.34 20.65
CA LEU A 365 -8.58 -24.33 21.67
C LEU A 365 -7.38 -23.47 21.26
N ILE A 366 -6.29 -24.09 20.78
CA ILE A 366 -5.10 -23.37 20.31
C ILE A 366 -5.44 -22.48 19.11
N LEU A 367 -6.21 -23.00 18.13
CA LEU A 367 -6.64 -22.20 16.98
C LEU A 367 -7.55 -21.04 17.39
N THR A 368 -8.49 -21.27 18.32
CA THR A 368 -9.40 -20.24 18.82
C THR A 368 -8.64 -19.15 19.58
N LEU A 369 -7.76 -19.54 20.51
CA LEU A 369 -6.91 -18.62 21.26
C LEU A 369 -6.00 -17.81 20.33
N THR A 370 -5.42 -18.47 19.33
CA THR A 370 -4.61 -17.80 18.31
C THR A 370 -5.46 -16.78 17.55
N GLY A 371 -6.66 -17.16 17.10
CA GLY A 371 -7.60 -16.23 16.44
C GLY A 371 -7.90 -15.01 17.30
N ILE A 372 -8.28 -15.20 18.57
CA ILE A 372 -8.57 -14.09 19.49
C ILE A 372 -7.35 -13.16 19.64
N LEU A 373 -6.16 -13.72 19.86
CA LEU A 373 -4.95 -12.93 20.06
C LEU A 373 -4.48 -12.21 18.79
N LEU A 374 -4.64 -12.84 17.62
CA LEU A 374 -4.28 -12.23 16.33
C LEU A 374 -5.09 -10.98 16.02
N PHE A 375 -6.41 -11.03 16.26
CA PHE A 375 -7.31 -9.90 16.00
C PHE A 375 -7.49 -8.99 17.23
N SER A 376 -6.77 -9.25 18.31
CA SER A 376 -6.79 -8.37 19.49
C SER A 376 -6.32 -6.96 19.10
N ASN A 377 -7.12 -5.96 19.47
CA ASN A 377 -6.87 -4.55 19.18
C ASN A 377 -6.70 -4.26 17.68
N TYR A 378 -7.39 -5.00 16.78
CA TYR A 378 -7.25 -4.81 15.33
C TYR A 378 -7.63 -3.40 14.87
N TYR A 379 -8.70 -2.83 15.44
CA TYR A 379 -9.20 -1.48 15.12
C TYR A 379 -8.77 -0.39 16.11
N ILE A 380 -7.94 -0.73 17.11
CA ILE A 380 -7.52 0.25 18.11
C ILE A 380 -6.27 0.97 17.58
N LEU A 381 -6.46 2.23 17.18
CA LEU A 381 -5.40 3.08 16.66
C LEU A 381 -4.94 4.10 17.71
N PRO A 382 -3.64 4.42 17.78
CA PRO A 382 -3.17 5.62 18.46
C PRO A 382 -3.78 6.88 17.82
N ARG A 383 -4.19 7.86 18.65
CA ARG A 383 -4.86 9.10 18.19
C ARG A 383 -4.14 9.86 17.07
N GLN A 384 -2.80 9.77 17.01
CA GLN A 384 -1.98 10.49 16.02
C GLN A 384 -2.06 9.86 14.61
N ILE A 385 -2.55 8.62 14.51
CA ILE A 385 -2.68 7.86 13.26
C ILE A 385 -4.09 7.30 13.09
N ASP A 386 -5.05 7.98 13.72
CA ASP A 386 -6.46 7.64 13.57
C ASP A 386 -6.94 7.96 12.14
N LEU A 387 -8.04 7.33 11.75
CA LEU A 387 -8.71 7.64 10.50
C LEU A 387 -9.31 9.06 10.58
N TYR A 388 -9.23 9.79 9.46
CA TYR A 388 -9.80 11.13 9.34
C TYR A 388 -10.67 11.21 8.09
N GLN A 389 -11.68 12.09 8.13
CA GLN A 389 -12.57 12.33 6.99
C GLN A 389 -12.10 13.57 6.24
N VAL A 390 -11.98 13.45 4.91
CA VAL A 390 -11.54 14.56 4.05
C VAL A 390 -12.71 15.48 3.70
N ILE A 391 -13.89 14.92 3.50
CA ILE A 391 -15.12 15.65 3.19
C ILE A 391 -16.31 15.00 3.89
N SER A 392 -17.38 15.75 4.09
CA SER A 392 -18.69 15.24 4.51
C SER A 392 -19.62 14.98 3.32
N ASP A 393 -20.79 14.38 3.58
CA ASP A 393 -21.85 14.21 2.57
C ASP A 393 -22.39 15.55 2.03
N ASP A 394 -22.36 16.58 2.88
CA ASP A 394 -22.77 17.94 2.54
C ASP A 394 -21.75 18.60 1.60
N ASP A 395 -20.47 18.40 1.88
CA ASP A 395 -19.36 18.83 1.03
C ASP A 395 -19.43 18.14 -0.34
N TYR A 396 -19.65 16.81 -0.37
CA TYR A 396 -19.80 16.07 -1.63
C TYR A 396 -20.95 16.62 -2.48
N ARG A 397 -22.12 16.85 -1.86
CA ARG A 397 -23.28 17.44 -2.54
C ARG A 397 -23.01 18.85 -3.04
N LEU A 398 -22.27 19.65 -2.29
CA LEU A 398 -21.85 20.97 -2.73
C LEU A 398 -20.92 20.89 -3.94
N LEU A 399 -19.88 20.06 -3.86
CA LEU A 399 -18.89 19.89 -4.94
C LEU A 399 -19.53 19.38 -6.23
N LYS A 400 -20.55 18.50 -6.15
CA LYS A 400 -21.30 18.08 -7.34
C LYS A 400 -22.00 19.24 -8.05
N LEU A 401 -22.43 20.29 -7.35
CA LEU A 401 -23.01 21.48 -8.00
C LEU A 401 -21.95 22.28 -8.77
N PHE A 402 -20.71 22.28 -8.29
CA PHE A 402 -19.59 22.93 -8.97
C PHE A 402 -19.12 22.17 -10.20
N ALA A 403 -19.51 20.90 -10.35
CA ALA A 403 -19.18 20.10 -11.54
C ALA A 403 -19.83 20.65 -12.82
N ASP A 404 -20.99 21.31 -12.68
CA ASP A 404 -21.76 21.86 -13.81
C ASP A 404 -21.33 23.30 -14.18
N LEU A 405 -20.44 23.91 -13.38
CA LEU A 405 -19.96 25.27 -13.62
C LEU A 405 -18.77 25.28 -14.60
N PRO A 406 -18.57 26.37 -15.35
CA PRO A 406 -17.38 26.54 -16.18
C PRO A 406 -16.09 26.33 -15.37
N PRO A 407 -15.03 25.73 -15.95
CA PRO A 407 -13.77 25.51 -15.26
C PRO A 407 -13.20 26.81 -14.69
N THR A 408 -12.93 26.81 -13.40
CA THR A 408 -12.40 27.95 -12.66
C THR A 408 -11.53 27.48 -11.49
N ARG A 409 -10.86 28.42 -10.83
CA ARG A 409 -10.09 28.15 -9.63
C ARG A 409 -10.93 28.45 -8.40
N ILE A 410 -10.92 27.53 -7.45
CA ILE A 410 -11.72 27.63 -6.23
C ILE A 410 -10.81 27.66 -5.01
N MET A 411 -11.02 28.67 -4.17
CA MET A 411 -10.40 28.79 -2.86
C MET A 411 -11.25 28.02 -1.85
N ALA A 412 -10.75 26.89 -1.36
CA ALA A 412 -11.41 26.09 -0.33
C ALA A 412 -10.39 25.63 0.71
N THR A 413 -10.86 25.19 1.88
CA THR A 413 -9.99 24.66 2.94
C THR A 413 -9.13 23.49 2.41
N PRO A 414 -7.95 23.21 2.99
CA PRO A 414 -7.02 22.22 2.43
C PRO A 414 -7.62 20.81 2.22
N PHE A 415 -8.50 20.36 3.13
CA PHE A 415 -9.19 19.08 3.00
C PHE A 415 -10.22 19.09 1.86
N MET A 416 -11.14 20.06 1.84
CA MET A 416 -12.11 20.22 0.75
C MET A 416 -11.43 20.35 -0.62
N SER A 417 -10.36 21.14 -0.69
CA SER A 417 -9.56 21.33 -1.91
C SER A 417 -8.98 20.03 -2.46
N THR A 418 -8.71 19.05 -1.61
CA THR A 418 -8.19 17.74 -2.01
C THR A 418 -9.24 16.90 -2.77
N ALA A 419 -10.53 17.08 -2.45
CA ALA A 419 -11.63 16.36 -3.10
C ALA A 419 -12.27 17.15 -4.27
N LEU A 420 -11.90 18.42 -4.44
CA LEU A 420 -12.47 19.33 -5.44
C LEU A 420 -12.32 18.80 -6.87
N TYR A 421 -11.11 18.44 -7.30
CA TYR A 421 -10.88 18.00 -8.67
C TYR A 421 -11.55 16.65 -8.98
N PRO A 422 -11.43 15.59 -8.16
CA PRO A 422 -12.09 14.31 -8.42
C PRO A 422 -13.61 14.39 -8.56
N ILE A 423 -14.26 15.29 -7.82
CA ILE A 423 -15.73 15.41 -7.81
C ILE A 423 -16.23 16.44 -8.82
N ALA A 424 -15.63 17.63 -8.85
CA ALA A 424 -16.13 18.79 -9.58
C ALA A 424 -15.33 19.15 -10.83
N ARG A 425 -14.17 18.53 -11.07
CA ARG A 425 -13.22 18.91 -12.13
C ARG A 425 -12.75 20.38 -12.07
N GLN A 426 -12.86 20.99 -10.89
CA GLN A 426 -12.41 22.35 -10.63
C GLN A 426 -11.00 22.34 -10.05
N GLN A 427 -10.21 23.39 -10.32
CA GLN A 427 -8.82 23.46 -9.86
C GLN A 427 -8.74 24.11 -8.48
N PRO A 428 -8.17 23.43 -7.46
CA PRO A 428 -7.96 24.05 -6.17
C PRO A 428 -6.77 25.00 -6.22
N ILE A 429 -6.76 26.01 -5.35
CA ILE A 429 -5.60 26.89 -5.16
C ILE A 429 -4.44 26.15 -4.51
N GLY A 430 -4.75 25.29 -3.54
CA GLY A 430 -3.79 24.45 -2.83
C GLY A 430 -4.51 23.30 -2.14
N THR A 431 -3.95 22.10 -2.22
CA THR A 431 -4.42 20.92 -1.49
C THR A 431 -3.59 20.70 -0.23
N LEU A 432 -3.93 19.68 0.55
CA LEU A 432 -3.22 19.41 1.80
C LEU A 432 -1.73 19.07 1.59
N ALA A 433 -1.39 18.41 0.47
CA ALA A 433 -0.04 17.86 0.26
C ALA A 433 0.49 17.88 -1.18
N PHE A 434 -0.36 17.76 -2.21
CA PHE A 434 0.10 17.35 -3.56
C PHE A 434 0.10 18.45 -4.60
N TYR A 435 -0.77 19.45 -4.51
CA TYR A 435 -0.97 20.43 -5.57
C TYR A 435 -1.13 21.85 -5.03
N GLY A 436 -0.68 22.81 -5.83
CA GLY A 436 -0.94 24.23 -5.61
C GLY A 436 -0.19 24.82 -4.40
N ASP A 437 -0.64 26.00 -3.98
CA ASP A 437 -0.04 26.79 -2.92
C ASP A 437 -0.84 26.66 -1.63
N ARG A 438 -0.50 25.64 -0.83
CA ARG A 438 -1.12 25.41 0.48
C ARG A 438 -0.96 26.60 1.42
N GLN A 439 0.19 27.27 1.38
CA GLN A 439 0.45 28.42 2.25
C GLN A 439 -0.51 29.57 1.90
N ALA A 440 -0.78 29.81 0.63
CA ALA A 440 -1.76 30.81 0.21
C ALA A 440 -3.18 30.49 0.72
N VAL A 441 -3.57 29.22 0.73
CA VAL A 441 -4.85 28.77 1.30
C VAL A 441 -4.89 29.02 2.81
N GLU A 442 -3.85 28.61 3.54
CA GLU A 442 -3.75 28.81 4.99
C GLU A 442 -3.74 30.31 5.35
N ASP A 443 -2.97 31.11 4.62
CA ASP A 443 -2.92 32.56 4.75
C ASP A 443 -4.28 33.21 4.47
N PHE A 444 -5.05 32.69 3.50
CA PHE A 444 -6.37 33.20 3.19
C PHE A 444 -7.36 32.95 4.34
N PHE A 445 -7.40 31.73 4.89
CA PHE A 445 -8.34 31.37 5.95
C PHE A 445 -7.92 31.86 7.34
N SER A 446 -6.63 32.12 7.57
CA SER A 446 -6.12 32.66 8.84
C SER A 446 -6.05 34.19 8.88
N ALA A 447 -6.06 34.87 7.74
CA ALA A 447 -6.00 36.33 7.72
C ALA A 447 -7.27 36.96 8.32
N GLU A 448 -7.09 37.94 9.20
CA GLU A 448 -8.17 38.81 9.66
C GLU A 448 -8.48 39.91 8.61
N SER A 449 -7.45 40.39 7.90
CA SER A 449 -7.60 41.49 6.94
C SER A 449 -8.26 41.04 5.63
N CYS A 450 -9.43 41.62 5.32
CA CYS A 450 -10.09 41.46 4.03
C CYS A 450 -9.24 41.94 2.84
N VAL A 451 -8.35 42.91 3.04
CA VAL A 451 -7.44 43.39 1.98
C VAL A 451 -6.48 42.29 1.57
N LYS A 452 -5.89 41.57 2.54
CA LYS A 452 -5.00 40.43 2.25
C LYS A 452 -5.76 39.31 1.53
N LYS A 453 -6.98 38.99 1.98
CA LYS A 453 -7.85 38.00 1.31
C LYS A 453 -8.12 38.38 -0.14
N LEU A 454 -8.55 39.62 -0.40
CA LEU A 454 -8.80 40.12 -1.77
C LEU A 454 -7.55 40.10 -2.66
N GLN A 455 -6.38 40.43 -2.10
CA GLN A 455 -5.11 40.32 -2.84
C GLN A 455 -4.81 38.88 -3.26
N LEU A 456 -5.04 37.90 -2.38
CA LEU A 456 -4.88 36.48 -2.71
C LEU A 456 -5.89 36.04 -3.77
N LEU A 457 -7.17 36.40 -3.64
CA LEU A 457 -8.19 36.06 -4.64
C LEU A 457 -7.83 36.59 -6.03
N LYS A 458 -7.37 37.84 -6.12
CA LYS A 458 -6.90 38.44 -7.38
C LYS A 458 -5.63 37.77 -7.90
N LYS A 459 -4.65 37.51 -7.02
CA LYS A 459 -3.36 36.89 -7.39
C LYS A 459 -3.57 35.53 -8.09
N TYR A 460 -4.50 34.72 -7.59
CA TYR A 460 -4.73 33.38 -8.15
C TYR A 460 -5.91 33.29 -9.12
N ALA A 461 -6.58 34.42 -9.43
CA ALA A 461 -7.78 34.47 -10.27
C ALA A 461 -8.86 33.49 -9.79
N VAL A 462 -9.20 33.58 -8.51
CA VAL A 462 -10.22 32.75 -7.87
C VAL A 462 -11.60 33.17 -8.38
N GLY A 463 -12.41 32.23 -8.88
CA GLY A 463 -13.80 32.50 -9.24
C GLY A 463 -14.79 32.28 -8.09
N TYR A 464 -14.48 31.34 -7.19
CA TYR A 464 -15.34 31.04 -6.04
C TYR A 464 -14.54 30.74 -4.78
N VAL A 465 -15.11 31.09 -3.63
CA VAL A 465 -14.61 30.71 -2.31
C VAL A 465 -15.63 29.79 -1.63
N ILE A 466 -15.17 28.66 -1.12
CA ILE A 466 -15.97 27.75 -0.28
C ILE A 466 -15.39 27.78 1.13
N SER A 467 -16.22 28.15 2.10
CA SER A 467 -15.82 28.28 3.50
C SER A 467 -16.81 27.58 4.43
N PRO A 468 -16.34 26.81 5.43
CA PRO A 468 -17.23 26.23 6.44
C PRO A 468 -17.81 27.28 7.40
N ILE A 469 -17.19 28.46 7.46
CA ILE A 469 -17.60 29.59 8.30
C ILE A 469 -17.86 30.84 7.47
N ALA A 470 -18.76 31.70 7.93
CA ALA A 470 -19.01 32.97 7.27
C ALA A 470 -17.73 33.82 7.30
N LEU A 471 -17.36 34.37 6.14
CA LEU A 471 -16.27 35.32 6.00
C LEU A 471 -16.81 36.74 6.17
N GLU A 472 -16.25 37.48 7.13
CA GLU A 472 -16.62 38.88 7.42
C GLU A 472 -15.99 39.88 6.43
N CYS A 473 -16.12 39.61 5.14
CA CYS A 473 -15.68 40.50 4.07
C CYS A 473 -16.82 40.70 3.09
N ASN A 474 -16.93 41.90 2.51
CA ASN A 474 -17.88 42.21 1.43
C ASN A 474 -17.44 41.54 0.12
N PHE A 475 -17.45 40.20 0.10
CA PHE A 475 -17.36 39.43 -1.13
C PHE A 475 -18.71 39.46 -1.86
N GLY A 476 -18.74 39.05 -3.14
CA GLY A 476 -19.93 39.07 -3.99
C GLY A 476 -21.10 38.24 -3.42
N PRO A 477 -22.22 38.09 -4.15
CA PRO A 477 -23.40 37.40 -3.65
C PRO A 477 -23.02 36.05 -3.07
N PHE A 478 -23.36 35.84 -1.80
CA PHE A 478 -23.12 34.58 -1.11
C PHE A 478 -24.44 33.83 -0.96
N TYR A 479 -24.38 32.51 -1.06
CA TYR A 479 -25.48 31.65 -0.63
C TYR A 479 -24.93 30.58 0.30
N GLN A 480 -25.69 30.30 1.37
CA GLN A 480 -25.40 29.22 2.29
C GLN A 480 -26.05 27.95 1.75
N LYS A 481 -25.26 26.89 1.57
CA LYS A 481 -25.77 25.60 1.11
C LYS A 481 -24.99 24.48 1.77
N TYR A 482 -25.71 23.49 2.31
CA TYR A 482 -25.14 22.31 2.93
C TYR A 482 -24.05 22.66 3.98
N ASN A 483 -24.42 23.51 4.94
CA ASN A 483 -23.53 23.97 6.03
C ASN A 483 -22.24 24.70 5.60
N ASN A 484 -22.09 25.03 4.33
CA ASN A 484 -20.98 25.79 3.78
C ASN A 484 -21.46 27.13 3.21
N TYR A 485 -20.56 28.11 3.23
CA TYR A 485 -20.73 29.43 2.64
C TYR A 485 -19.98 29.47 1.31
N VAL A 486 -20.71 29.81 0.24
CA VAL A 486 -20.14 29.98 -1.09
C VAL A 486 -20.16 31.45 -1.45
N TYR A 487 -19.02 31.99 -1.85
CA TYR A 487 -18.88 33.36 -2.34
C TYR A 487 -18.44 33.35 -3.80
N GLN A 488 -19.16 34.07 -4.66
CA GLN A 488 -18.70 34.37 -6.00
C GLN A 488 -17.74 35.57 -5.95
N VAL A 489 -16.60 35.44 -6.63
CA VAL A 489 -15.59 36.49 -6.73
C VAL A 489 -15.71 37.13 -8.11
N GLU A 490 -15.97 38.43 -8.15
CA GLU A 490 -16.01 39.24 -9.37
C GLU A 490 -14.65 39.80 -9.76
#